data_AF-A0A7C6BE14-F1
#
_entry.id   AF-A0A7C6BE14-F1
#
_cell.length_a   1.000
_cell.length_b   1.000
_cell.length_c   1.000
_cell.angle_alpha   90.00
_cell.angle_beta   90.00
_cell.angle_gamma   90.00
#
_symmetry.space_group_name_H-M   'P 1'
#
loop_
_entity.id
_entity.type
_entity.pdbx_description
1 polymer ?
#
loop_
_entity_poly.entity_id
_entity_poly.type
_entity_poly.pdbx_seq_one_letter_code
_entity_poly.pdbx_strand_id
1 'polypeptide(L)'
;MGKAFEIEYKYKKVEIHIIDFVGDVRNINGTPDLFSLSYNSNINDKGQYILATEAEINIYEDAYFNIDELKTVGETDILIKYFEYDELVWQGFALPDFFQTGITKPKVLRIVATDRLGVLKDIVNTSTAITPKAIIEECLLQTGLTLPLEIRNNNTYLETTTINRERIEGVSAYDIIRTFMVQFNSKIVQYKNKWWVVNKKLLEDGFFNQ
;
A
#
# COMPACT_ATOMS: atom_id res chain seq x y z
N MET A 1 5.29 -10.89 -11.90
CA MET A 1 5.89 -11.44 -10.67
C MET A 1 5.37 -12.84 -10.45
N GLY A 2 6.24 -13.75 -10.03
CA GLY A 2 5.88 -15.12 -9.67
C GLY A 2 5.61 -15.24 -8.18
N LYS A 3 4.62 -16.05 -7.79
CA LYS A 3 4.37 -16.39 -6.38
C LYS A 3 5.50 -17.30 -5.90
N ALA A 4 6.24 -16.87 -4.90
CA ALA A 4 7.36 -17.63 -4.33
C ALA A 4 6.97 -18.33 -3.03
N PHE A 5 6.19 -17.65 -2.19
CA PHE A 5 5.80 -18.16 -0.87
C PHE A 5 4.31 -17.95 -0.59
N GLU A 6 3.74 -18.91 0.12
CA GLU A 6 2.42 -18.83 0.75
C GLU A 6 2.58 -19.11 2.24
N ILE A 7 2.11 -18.18 3.06
CA ILE A 7 2.22 -18.24 4.52
C ILE A 7 0.83 -18.19 5.11
N GLU A 8 0.46 -19.18 5.90
CA GLU A 8 -0.88 -19.30 6.46
C GLU A 8 -0.86 -19.36 7.99
N TYR A 9 -1.82 -18.67 8.61
CA TYR A 9 -2.16 -18.84 10.01
C TYR A 9 -3.66 -18.63 10.22
N LYS A 10 -4.40 -19.72 10.46
CA LYS A 10 -5.87 -19.72 10.58
C LYS A 10 -6.53 -19.13 9.33
N TYR A 11 -7.26 -18.03 9.46
CA TYR A 11 -7.96 -17.33 8.37
C TYR A 11 -7.07 -16.29 7.68
N LYS A 12 -5.83 -16.09 8.14
CA LYS A 12 -4.88 -15.13 7.59
C LYS A 12 -3.94 -15.83 6.62
N LYS A 13 -3.73 -15.23 5.45
CA LYS A 13 -2.79 -15.71 4.45
C LYS A 13 -1.96 -14.57 3.89
N VAL A 14 -0.65 -14.77 3.75
CA VAL A 14 0.27 -13.86 3.09
C VAL A 14 0.88 -14.58 1.89
N GLU A 15 0.84 -13.93 0.73
CA GLU A 15 1.60 -14.36 -0.43
C GLU A 15 2.76 -13.40 -0.66
N ILE A 16 3.95 -13.96 -0.90
CA ILE A 16 5.14 -13.20 -1.30
C ILE A 16 5.41 -13.49 -2.77
N HIS A 17 5.37 -12.44 -3.58
CA HIS A 17 5.61 -12.48 -5.02
C HIS A 17 6.93 -11.79 -5.30
N ILE A 18 7.83 -12.46 -6.02
CA ILE A 18 9.15 -11.92 -6.35
C ILE A 18 9.23 -11.72 -7.87
N ILE A 19 9.86 -10.63 -8.30
CA ILE A 19 10.13 -10.36 -9.71
C ILE A 19 10.97 -11.50 -10.32
N ASP A 20 10.62 -11.91 -11.54
CA ASP A 20 11.29 -12.99 -12.29
C ASP A 20 11.47 -14.32 -11.55
N PHE A 21 10.73 -14.57 -10.46
CA PHE A 21 10.78 -15.84 -9.76
C PHE A 21 10.27 -16.99 -10.64
N VAL A 22 11.12 -18.01 -10.79
CA VAL A 22 10.81 -19.27 -11.47
C VAL A 22 11.14 -20.41 -10.52
N GLY A 23 10.11 -21.08 -10.01
CA GLY A 23 10.24 -22.18 -9.07
C GLY A 23 8.88 -22.60 -8.51
N ASP A 24 8.90 -23.63 -7.67
CA ASP A 24 7.70 -24.08 -6.96
C ASP A 24 7.35 -23.15 -5.80
N VAL A 25 6.05 -22.94 -5.59
CA VAL A 25 5.53 -22.18 -4.44
C VAL A 25 5.83 -22.95 -3.16
N ARG A 26 6.44 -22.27 -2.18
CA ARG A 26 6.75 -22.85 -0.88
C ARG A 26 5.71 -22.44 0.17
N ASN A 27 5.24 -23.40 0.95
CA ASN A 27 4.28 -23.18 2.02
C ASN A 27 4.99 -23.09 3.38
N ILE A 28 4.75 -22.00 4.11
CA ILE A 28 5.39 -21.72 5.40
C ILE A 28 4.31 -21.49 6.45
N ASN A 29 4.59 -21.89 7.69
CA ASN A 29 3.69 -21.61 8.81
C ASN A 29 3.86 -20.15 9.26
N GLY A 30 2.75 -19.42 9.29
CA GLY A 30 2.71 -18.06 9.83
C GLY A 30 2.76 -18.03 11.36
N THR A 31 3.18 -16.89 11.92
CA THR A 31 3.07 -16.67 13.36
C THR A 31 1.64 -16.26 13.75
N PRO A 32 1.28 -16.32 15.04
CA PRO A 32 -0.02 -15.81 15.51
C PRO A 32 -0.31 -14.35 15.17
N ASP A 33 0.76 -13.55 15.06
CA ASP A 33 0.79 -12.14 14.69
C ASP A 33 1.23 -11.94 13.23
N LEU A 34 0.90 -12.89 12.34
CA LEU A 34 1.34 -12.93 10.93
C LEU A 34 1.28 -11.59 10.19
N PHE A 35 0.30 -10.75 10.50
CA PHE A 35 0.10 -9.47 9.83
C PHE A 35 -0.44 -8.43 10.80
N SER A 36 0.18 -7.25 10.78
CA SER A 36 -0.34 -6.02 11.39
C SER A 36 -0.21 -4.85 10.41
N LEU A 37 -1.19 -3.95 10.40
CA LEU A 37 -1.26 -2.80 9.50
C LEU A 37 -1.31 -1.50 10.29
N SER A 38 -0.45 -0.57 9.92
CA SER A 38 -0.37 0.78 10.48
C SER A 38 -0.66 1.82 9.40
N TYR A 39 -1.28 2.93 9.81
CA TYR A 39 -1.60 4.06 8.95
C TYR A 39 -0.73 5.25 9.34
N ASN A 40 0.08 5.69 8.38
CA ASN A 40 1.08 6.72 8.55
C ASN A 40 0.70 7.95 7.73
N SER A 41 0.80 9.13 8.34
CA SER A 41 0.61 10.41 7.66
C SER A 41 1.85 11.26 7.80
N ASN A 42 2.04 12.21 6.89
CA ASN A 42 3.12 13.18 7.02
C ASN A 42 2.89 14.01 8.31
N ILE A 43 3.88 14.04 9.20
CA ILE A 43 3.82 14.80 10.48
C ILE A 43 3.52 16.29 10.27
N ASN A 44 3.91 16.84 9.12
CA ASN A 44 3.66 18.23 8.75
C ASN A 44 2.25 18.45 8.17
N ASP A 45 1.55 17.37 7.80
CA ASP A 45 0.19 17.42 7.30
C ASP A 45 -0.84 17.24 8.43
N LYS A 46 -1.15 18.33 9.13
CA LYS A 46 -2.14 18.35 10.23
C LYS A 46 -3.52 17.79 9.83
N GLY A 47 -3.87 17.86 8.54
CA GLY A 47 -5.14 17.33 8.03
C GLY A 47 -5.13 15.83 7.77
N GLN A 48 -3.94 15.22 7.71
CA GLN A 48 -3.71 13.82 7.38
C GLN A 48 -4.46 13.40 6.10
N TYR A 49 -4.33 14.20 5.04
CA TYR A 49 -5.11 14.04 3.80
C TYR A 49 -4.69 12.82 2.99
N ILE A 50 -3.46 12.34 3.20
CA ILE A 50 -2.93 11.12 2.62
C ILE A 50 -2.48 10.23 3.78
N LEU A 51 -3.01 9.01 3.82
CA LEU A 51 -2.68 7.98 4.81
C LEU A 51 -1.97 6.84 4.08
N ALA A 52 -0.64 6.87 4.09
CA ALA A 52 0.16 5.74 3.62
C ALA A 52 0.02 4.57 4.60
N THR A 53 0.10 3.35 4.09
CA THR A 53 0.03 2.15 4.91
C THR A 53 1.38 1.45 5.00
N GLU A 54 1.66 0.92 6.18
CA GLU A 54 2.82 0.09 6.47
C GLU A 54 2.33 -1.21 7.12
N ALA A 55 2.73 -2.33 6.55
CA ALA A 55 2.43 -3.66 7.06
C ALA A 55 3.68 -4.27 7.68
N GLU A 56 3.51 -4.90 8.83
CA GLU A 56 4.50 -5.78 9.44
C GLU A 56 4.03 -7.22 9.30
N ILE A 57 4.87 -8.06 8.71
CA ILE A 57 4.63 -9.47 8.46
C ILE A 57 5.62 -10.28 9.29
N ASN A 58 5.10 -11.12 10.17
CA ASN A 58 5.89 -11.96 11.06
C ASN A 58 5.73 -13.43 10.65
N ILE A 59 6.84 -14.09 10.31
CA ILE A 59 6.86 -15.49 9.86
C ILE A 59 7.88 -16.28 10.64
N TYR A 60 7.66 -17.59 10.81
CA TYR A 60 8.71 -18.42 11.40
C TYR A 60 9.85 -18.63 10.41
N GLU A 61 11.09 -18.49 10.87
CA GLU A 61 12.26 -18.89 10.08
C GLU A 61 12.25 -20.41 9.93
N ASP A 62 12.37 -20.89 8.69
CA ASP A 62 12.57 -22.30 8.38
C ASP A 62 13.87 -22.49 7.58
N ALA A 63 14.25 -23.73 7.32
CA ALA A 63 15.49 -24.05 6.59
C ALA A 63 15.48 -23.59 5.11
N TYR A 64 14.33 -23.16 4.58
CA TYR A 64 14.11 -22.81 3.18
C TYR A 64 13.82 -21.31 2.96
N PHE A 65 13.60 -20.55 4.03
CA PHE A 65 13.38 -19.11 4.00
C PHE A 65 14.57 -18.40 4.64
N ASN A 66 15.63 -18.19 3.85
CA ASN A 66 16.76 -17.36 4.27
C ASN A 66 16.58 -15.93 3.73
N ILE A 67 16.68 -14.96 4.64
CA ILE A 67 16.68 -13.51 4.35
C ILE A 67 17.68 -13.14 3.27
N ASP A 68 18.78 -13.88 3.14
CA ASP A 68 19.81 -13.61 2.15
C ASP A 68 19.28 -13.67 0.70
N GLU A 69 18.20 -14.43 0.44
CA GLU A 69 17.51 -14.43 -0.86
C GLU A 69 16.68 -13.15 -1.11
N LEU A 70 16.38 -12.37 -0.07
CA LEU A 70 15.55 -11.16 -0.12
C LEU A 70 16.36 -9.86 -0.05
N LYS A 71 17.68 -9.93 0.18
CA LYS A 71 18.55 -8.77 0.48
C LYS A 71 19.07 -7.98 -0.74
N THR A 72 18.74 -8.37 -1.97
CA THR A 72 19.29 -7.72 -3.19
C THR A 72 18.22 -7.13 -4.12
N VAL A 73 17.03 -6.88 -3.56
CA VAL A 73 15.82 -6.55 -4.29
C VAL A 73 15.58 -5.03 -4.31
N GLY A 74 15.17 -4.48 -5.45
CA GLY A 74 14.67 -3.13 -5.57
C GLY A 74 13.37 -2.93 -4.78
N GLU A 75 12.98 -1.67 -4.55
CA GLU A 75 11.78 -1.31 -3.76
C GLU A 75 10.45 -1.85 -4.31
N THR A 76 10.44 -2.38 -5.54
CA THR A 76 9.26 -2.94 -6.20
C THR A 76 9.44 -4.40 -6.60
N ASP A 77 10.48 -5.08 -6.11
CA ASP A 77 10.83 -6.42 -6.58
C ASP A 77 10.11 -7.51 -5.78
N ILE A 78 9.67 -7.18 -4.57
CA ILE A 78 8.90 -8.08 -3.70
C ILE A 78 7.54 -7.47 -3.43
N LEU A 79 6.49 -8.03 -4.02
CA LEU A 79 5.10 -7.69 -3.74
C LEU A 79 4.53 -8.65 -2.68
N ILE A 80 3.99 -8.08 -1.62
CA ILE A 80 3.28 -8.79 -0.57
C ILE A 80 1.79 -8.62 -0.79
N LYS A 81 1.03 -9.72 -0.72
CA LYS A 81 -0.43 -9.72 -0.72
C LYS A 81 -0.94 -10.36 0.55
N TYR A 82 -1.84 -9.69 1.25
CA TYR A 82 -2.45 -10.16 2.48
C TYR A 82 -3.94 -10.45 2.28
N PHE A 83 -4.35 -11.63 2.75
CA PHE A 83 -5.70 -12.12 2.65
C PHE A 83 -6.26 -12.44 4.04
N GLU A 84 -7.55 -12.16 4.22
CA GLU A 84 -8.35 -12.67 5.33
C GLU A 84 -9.56 -13.40 4.77
N TYR A 85 -9.82 -14.62 5.24
CA TYR A 85 -10.91 -15.47 4.74
C TYR A 85 -10.88 -15.60 3.20
N ASP A 86 -9.68 -15.77 2.64
CA ASP A 86 -9.40 -15.85 1.20
C ASP A 86 -9.73 -14.60 0.37
N GLU A 87 -10.15 -13.49 0.99
CA GLU A 87 -10.31 -12.20 0.32
C GLU A 87 -9.03 -11.38 0.40
N LEU A 88 -8.59 -10.80 -0.72
CA LEU A 88 -7.42 -9.91 -0.76
C LEU A 88 -7.76 -8.59 -0.06
N VAL A 89 -7.13 -8.35 1.09
CA VAL A 89 -7.40 -7.18 1.95
C VAL A 89 -6.41 -6.05 1.70
N TRP A 90 -5.14 -6.38 1.46
CA TRP A 90 -4.07 -5.41 1.33
C TRP A 90 -2.94 -5.93 0.44
N GLN A 91 -2.25 -5.04 -0.26
CA GLN A 91 -0.99 -5.34 -0.92
C GLN A 91 -0.01 -4.17 -0.89
N GLY A 92 1.27 -4.48 -0.94
CA GLY A 92 2.34 -3.48 -0.91
C GLY A 92 3.69 -4.13 -1.16
N PHE A 93 4.73 -3.32 -1.27
CA PHE A 93 6.07 -3.81 -1.58
C PHE A 93 6.93 -3.88 -0.32
N ALA A 94 7.73 -4.94 -0.19
CA ALA A 94 8.64 -5.12 0.92
C ALA A 94 9.78 -4.10 0.86
N LEU A 95 10.16 -3.56 2.02
CA LEU A 95 11.29 -2.65 2.15
C LEU A 95 12.59 -3.47 2.36
N PRO A 96 13.62 -3.31 1.51
CA PRO A 96 14.83 -4.14 1.55
C PRO A 96 15.58 -4.11 2.89
N ASP A 97 15.54 -2.99 3.61
CA ASP A 97 16.34 -2.76 4.82
C ASP A 97 15.69 -3.29 6.11
N PHE A 98 14.45 -3.81 6.04
CA PHE A 98 13.64 -4.10 7.23
C PHE A 98 13.42 -5.58 7.51
N PHE A 99 14.34 -6.44 7.07
CA PHE A 99 14.35 -7.85 7.45
C PHE A 99 15.12 -8.05 8.76
N GLN A 100 14.44 -8.48 9.82
CA GLN A 100 15.06 -8.76 11.12
C GLN A 100 14.75 -10.17 11.60
N THR A 101 15.80 -10.90 12.03
CA THR A 101 15.64 -12.16 12.76
C THR A 101 15.46 -11.89 14.25
N GLY A 102 14.39 -12.39 14.84
CA GLY A 102 14.20 -12.47 16.28
C GLY A 102 15.23 -13.40 16.92
N ILE A 103 15.59 -13.09 18.17
CA ILE A 103 16.54 -13.88 18.98
C ILE A 103 15.82 -15.01 19.74
N THR A 104 14.48 -15.00 19.76
CA THR A 104 13.63 -15.98 20.46
C THR A 104 13.51 -17.29 19.70
N LYS A 105 13.20 -18.39 20.41
CA LYS A 105 12.83 -19.68 19.80
C LYS A 105 11.31 -19.87 19.90
N PRO A 106 10.61 -20.19 18.79
CA PRO A 106 11.09 -20.24 17.40
C PRO A 106 11.52 -18.86 16.89
N LYS A 107 12.51 -18.82 15.99
CA LYS A 107 12.98 -17.58 15.37
C LYS A 107 11.87 -17.01 14.50
N VAL A 108 11.63 -15.71 14.63
CA VAL A 108 10.64 -14.98 13.85
C VAL A 108 11.38 -14.03 12.93
N LEU A 109 11.07 -14.10 11.64
CA LEU A 109 11.47 -13.12 10.66
C LEU A 109 10.38 -12.06 10.52
N ARG A 110 10.78 -10.81 10.70
CA ARG A 110 9.96 -9.64 10.46
C ARG A 110 10.25 -9.08 9.07
N ILE A 111 9.20 -8.84 8.29
CA ILE A 111 9.23 -8.14 7.01
C ILE A 111 8.38 -6.89 7.14
N VAL A 112 8.88 -5.73 6.69
CA VAL A 112 8.09 -4.50 6.60
C VAL A 112 7.79 -4.21 5.15
N ALA A 113 6.55 -3.86 4.85
CA ALA A 113 6.11 -3.51 3.51
C ALA A 113 5.22 -2.25 3.52
N THR A 114 5.17 -1.54 2.40
CA THR A 114 4.40 -0.30 2.28
C THR A 114 3.61 -0.27 0.98
N ASP A 115 2.50 0.46 0.99
CA ASP A 115 1.74 0.77 -0.23
C ASP A 115 2.41 1.82 -1.13
N ARG A 116 3.57 2.34 -0.71
CA ARG A 116 4.40 3.32 -1.43
C ARG A 116 3.70 4.65 -1.72
N LEU A 117 2.57 4.99 -1.07
CA LEU A 117 1.98 6.33 -1.16
C LEU A 117 2.97 7.42 -0.75
N GLY A 118 3.87 7.12 0.19
CA GLY A 118 4.90 8.05 0.66
C GLY A 118 5.92 8.44 -0.42
N VAL A 119 6.22 7.54 -1.37
CA VAL A 119 7.22 7.75 -2.43
C VAL A 119 6.76 8.81 -3.44
N LEU A 120 5.44 9.04 -3.56
CA LEU A 120 4.88 10.03 -4.48
C LEU A 120 5.32 11.48 -4.18
N LYS A 121 5.94 11.74 -3.02
CA LYS A 121 6.52 13.05 -2.66
C LYS A 121 7.72 13.40 -3.54
N ASP A 122 8.47 12.37 -3.91
CA ASP A 122 9.73 12.50 -4.66
C ASP A 122 9.52 12.25 -6.15
N ILE A 123 8.28 11.95 -6.56
CA ILE A 123 7.91 11.69 -7.95
C ILE A 123 7.13 12.88 -8.50
N VAL A 124 7.63 13.47 -9.59
CA VAL A 124 6.92 14.52 -10.33
C VAL A 124 5.70 13.92 -11.03
N ASN A 125 4.56 14.61 -10.94
CA ASN A 125 3.38 14.21 -11.67
C ASN A 125 3.61 14.24 -13.18
N THR A 126 3.32 13.10 -13.82
CA THR A 126 3.40 12.90 -15.27
C THR A 126 2.01 12.75 -15.91
N SER A 127 0.93 12.93 -15.13
CA SER A 127 -0.44 12.74 -15.59
C SER A 127 -0.76 13.62 -16.80
N THR A 128 -1.41 13.02 -17.79
CA THR A 128 -1.91 13.73 -18.98
C THR A 128 -3.41 14.01 -18.91
N ALA A 129 -4.10 13.41 -17.94
CA ALA A 129 -5.51 13.63 -17.68
C ALA A 129 -5.85 15.08 -17.29
N ILE A 130 -7.14 15.41 -17.46
CA ILE A 130 -7.68 16.74 -17.18
C ILE A 130 -8.71 16.76 -16.04
N THR A 131 -9.19 15.60 -15.60
CA THR A 131 -10.12 15.49 -14.46
C THR A 131 -9.36 15.07 -13.20
N PRO A 132 -9.70 15.58 -12.00
CA PRO A 132 -9.01 15.22 -10.77
C PRO A 132 -8.99 13.71 -10.51
N LYS A 133 -10.09 13.00 -10.78
CA LYS A 133 -10.17 11.54 -10.64
C LYS A 133 -9.10 10.82 -11.47
N ALA A 134 -9.04 11.11 -12.76
CA ALA A 134 -8.07 10.46 -13.65
C ALA A 134 -6.63 10.88 -13.32
N ILE A 135 -6.40 12.13 -12.91
CA ILE A 135 -5.09 12.59 -12.44
C ILE A 135 -4.68 11.80 -11.18
N ILE A 136 -5.59 11.60 -10.23
CA ILE A 136 -5.34 10.80 -9.02
C ILE A 136 -5.00 9.35 -9.41
N GLU A 137 -5.77 8.73 -10.30
CA GLU A 137 -5.51 7.37 -10.79
C GLU A 137 -4.11 7.26 -11.42
N GLU A 138 -3.74 8.17 -12.32
CA GLU A 138 -2.41 8.20 -12.95
C GLU A 138 -1.28 8.47 -11.94
N CYS A 139 -1.51 9.34 -10.95
CA CYS A 139 -0.58 9.53 -9.84
C CYS A 139 -0.38 8.27 -8.99
N LEU A 140 -1.47 7.55 -8.69
CA LEU A 140 -1.42 6.33 -7.88
C LEU A 140 -0.72 5.17 -8.57
N LEU A 141 -0.77 5.09 -9.90
CA LEU A 141 -0.01 4.09 -10.67
C LEU A 141 1.51 4.21 -10.44
N GLN A 142 2.01 5.39 -10.10
CA GLN A 142 3.44 5.62 -9.82
C GLN A 142 3.90 5.00 -8.48
N THR A 143 2.98 4.49 -7.66
CA THR A 143 3.32 3.62 -6.52
C THR A 143 3.83 2.24 -6.94
N GLY A 144 3.53 1.82 -8.18
CA GLY A 144 3.71 0.46 -8.67
C GLY A 144 2.52 -0.47 -8.38
N LEU A 145 1.52 -0.01 -7.63
CA LEU A 145 0.30 -0.78 -7.34
C LEU A 145 -0.82 -0.40 -8.30
N THR A 146 -1.40 -1.40 -8.95
CA THR A 146 -2.61 -1.24 -9.78
C THR A 146 -3.83 -1.61 -8.94
N LEU A 147 -4.36 -0.64 -8.20
CA LEU A 147 -5.60 -0.80 -7.41
C LEU A 147 -6.69 0.10 -7.98
N PRO A 148 -7.96 -0.34 -7.95
CA PRO A 148 -9.07 0.52 -8.34
C PRO A 148 -9.26 1.67 -7.34
N LEU A 149 -9.68 2.84 -7.84
CA LEU A 149 -10.03 4.00 -7.04
C LEU A 149 -11.54 3.96 -6.68
N GLU A 150 -11.84 4.03 -5.39
CA GLU A 150 -13.19 4.06 -4.84
C GLU A 150 -13.44 5.42 -4.19
N ILE A 151 -14.36 6.21 -4.76
CA ILE A 151 -14.74 7.52 -4.22
C ILE A 151 -15.99 7.36 -3.35
N ARG A 152 -15.83 7.49 -2.04
CA ARG A 152 -16.89 7.45 -1.03
C ARG A 152 -17.18 8.85 -0.51
N ASN A 153 -17.67 9.70 -1.41
CA ASN A 153 -18.09 11.06 -1.12
C ASN A 153 -19.19 11.46 -2.11
N ASN A 154 -20.25 12.10 -1.60
CA ASN A 154 -21.40 12.52 -2.42
C ASN A 154 -21.11 13.74 -3.31
N ASN A 155 -19.94 14.36 -3.17
CA ASN A 155 -19.52 15.48 -3.99
C ASN A 155 -18.93 14.98 -5.32
N THR A 156 -19.40 15.52 -6.45
CA THR A 156 -18.96 15.09 -7.79
C THR A 156 -17.72 15.84 -8.30
N TYR A 157 -17.13 16.73 -7.49
CA TYR A 157 -16.01 17.60 -7.88
C TYR A 157 -14.86 16.85 -8.60
N LEU A 158 -14.48 15.66 -8.10
CA LEU A 158 -13.39 14.89 -8.69
C LEU A 158 -13.71 14.37 -10.10
N GLU A 159 -14.99 14.20 -10.42
CA GLU A 159 -15.45 13.63 -11.69
C GLU A 159 -15.88 14.70 -12.70
N THR A 160 -16.41 15.83 -12.22
CA THR A 160 -17.01 16.87 -13.09
C THR A 160 -16.11 18.08 -13.32
N THR A 161 -15.01 18.23 -12.57
CA THR A 161 -14.11 19.39 -12.69
C THR A 161 -13.02 19.14 -13.72
N THR A 162 -12.63 20.20 -14.43
CA THR A 162 -11.46 20.20 -15.32
C THR A 162 -10.33 21.05 -14.72
N ILE A 163 -9.11 20.55 -14.77
CA ILE A 163 -7.91 21.20 -14.25
C ILE A 163 -7.09 21.77 -15.41
N ASN A 164 -6.64 23.03 -15.28
CA ASN A 164 -5.62 23.58 -16.18
C ASN A 164 -4.27 22.92 -15.84
N ARG A 165 -3.68 22.19 -16.81
CA ARG A 165 -2.43 21.43 -16.62
C ARG A 165 -1.26 22.30 -16.19
N GLU A 166 -1.16 23.53 -16.67
CA GLU A 166 -0.09 24.46 -16.29
C GLU A 166 -0.01 24.69 -14.77
N ARG A 167 -1.11 24.46 -14.04
CA ARG A 167 -1.16 24.60 -12.57
C ARG A 167 -0.58 23.41 -11.81
N ILE A 168 -0.40 22.28 -12.47
CA ILE A 168 0.05 21.01 -11.86
C ILE A 168 1.37 20.51 -12.48
N GLU A 169 1.93 21.25 -13.44
CA GLU A 169 3.23 20.94 -14.04
C GLU A 169 4.36 21.15 -13.02
N GLY A 170 5.29 20.19 -12.95
CA GLY A 170 6.43 20.23 -12.04
C GLY A 170 6.09 20.01 -10.56
N VAL A 171 4.83 19.76 -10.22
CA VAL A 171 4.38 19.46 -8.85
C VAL A 171 4.50 17.96 -8.59
N SER A 172 4.85 17.56 -7.36
CA SER A 172 4.88 16.15 -6.98
C SER A 172 3.49 15.50 -7.10
N ALA A 173 3.45 14.21 -7.44
CA ALA A 173 2.22 13.43 -7.48
C ALA A 173 1.49 13.48 -6.12
N TYR A 174 2.25 13.45 -5.02
CA TYR A 174 1.73 13.58 -3.66
C TYR A 174 1.04 14.93 -3.43
N ASP A 175 1.66 16.06 -3.80
CA ASP A 175 1.11 17.40 -3.54
C ASP A 175 -0.14 17.69 -4.37
N ILE A 176 -0.23 17.12 -5.58
CA ILE A 176 -1.45 17.18 -6.40
C ILE A 176 -2.59 16.41 -5.74
N ILE A 177 -2.35 15.14 -5.37
CA ILE A 177 -3.36 14.33 -4.67
C ILE A 177 -3.79 15.07 -3.40
N ARG A 178 -2.84 15.58 -2.62
CA ARG A 178 -3.12 16.32 -1.39
C ARG A 178 -3.98 17.55 -1.65
N THR A 179 -3.69 18.31 -2.69
CA THR A 179 -4.47 19.50 -3.06
C THR A 179 -5.93 19.13 -3.36
N PHE A 180 -6.16 18.05 -4.11
CA PHE A 180 -7.52 17.57 -4.36
C PHE A 180 -8.19 17.07 -3.08
N MET A 181 -7.48 16.34 -2.21
CA MET A 181 -8.02 15.87 -0.93
C MET A 181 -8.41 17.04 -0.01
N VAL A 182 -7.63 18.12 0.03
CA VAL A 182 -7.95 19.35 0.76
C VAL A 182 -9.22 20.00 0.19
N GLN A 183 -9.26 20.23 -1.12
CA GLN A 183 -10.41 20.87 -1.78
C GLN A 183 -11.70 20.06 -1.64
N PHE A 184 -11.57 18.73 -1.62
CA PHE A 184 -12.67 17.78 -1.53
C PHE A 184 -13.03 17.38 -0.10
N ASN A 185 -12.36 17.96 0.91
CA ASN A 185 -12.47 17.62 2.32
C ASN A 185 -12.48 16.09 2.56
N SER A 186 -11.53 15.41 1.93
CA SER A 186 -11.43 13.95 1.92
C SER A 186 -10.03 13.49 2.29
N LYS A 187 -9.88 12.21 2.61
CA LYS A 187 -8.57 11.56 2.74
C LYS A 187 -8.46 10.43 1.74
N ILE A 188 -7.23 10.09 1.37
CA ILE A 188 -6.93 8.90 0.56
C ILE A 188 -6.13 7.88 1.38
N VAL A 189 -6.48 6.60 1.23
CA VAL A 189 -5.87 5.48 1.96
C VAL A 189 -6.06 4.17 1.18
N GLN A 190 -5.18 3.18 1.38
CA GLN A 190 -5.46 1.81 0.92
C GLN A 190 -6.42 1.11 1.89
N TYR A 191 -7.53 0.55 1.39
CA TYR A 191 -8.44 -0.25 2.19
C TYR A 191 -9.21 -1.26 1.32
N LYS A 192 -9.36 -2.51 1.79
CA LYS A 192 -9.99 -3.62 1.05
C LYS A 192 -9.46 -3.76 -0.38
N ASN A 193 -8.13 -3.69 -0.53
CA ASN A 193 -7.42 -3.78 -1.81
C ASN A 193 -7.88 -2.74 -2.86
N LYS A 194 -8.24 -1.53 -2.40
CA LYS A 194 -8.60 -0.39 -3.25
C LYS A 194 -7.96 0.89 -2.69
N TRP A 195 -7.81 1.90 -3.54
CA TRP A 195 -7.55 3.26 -3.09
C TRP A 195 -8.89 3.91 -2.72
N TRP A 196 -9.09 4.23 -1.44
CA TRP A 196 -10.33 4.84 -0.96
C TRP A 196 -10.15 6.34 -0.80
N VAL A 197 -10.97 7.12 -1.50
CA VAL A 197 -11.16 8.56 -1.24
C VAL A 197 -12.41 8.72 -0.40
N VAL A 198 -12.24 9.12 0.85
CA VAL A 198 -13.28 9.11 1.87
C VAL A 198 -13.45 10.50 2.48
N ASN A 199 -14.70 10.93 2.67
CA ASN A 199 -14.94 12.22 3.32
C ASN A 199 -14.38 12.21 4.74
N LYS A 200 -13.70 13.30 5.14
CA LYS A 200 -13.07 13.40 6.47
C LYS A 200 -14.07 13.19 7.62
N LYS A 201 -15.32 13.63 7.47
CA LYS A 201 -16.36 13.43 8.50
C LYS A 201 -16.72 11.95 8.66
N LEU A 202 -16.77 11.20 7.56
CA LEU A 202 -17.05 9.76 7.59
C LEU A 202 -15.93 8.95 8.28
N LEU A 203 -14.68 9.42 8.22
CA LEU A 203 -13.59 8.82 9.00
C LEU A 203 -13.76 9.04 10.51
N GLU A 204 -14.18 10.25 10.89
CA GLU A 204 -14.37 10.65 12.30
C GLU A 204 -15.57 9.93 12.94
N ASP A 205 -16.58 9.57 12.13
CA ASP A 205 -17.78 8.83 12.57
C ASP A 205 -17.56 7.30 12.68
N GLY A 206 -16.37 6.80 12.33
CA GLY A 206 -15.96 5.41 12.48
C GLY A 206 -16.33 4.51 11.27
N PHE A 207 -15.30 4.01 10.58
CA PHE A 207 -15.43 3.06 9.44
C PHE A 207 -16.16 1.76 9.72
N PHE A 208 -16.36 1.39 10.98
CA PHE A 208 -16.60 0.00 11.36
C PHE A 208 -18.02 -0.51 11.08
N ASN A 209 -18.93 0.34 10.59
CA ASN A 209 -20.34 -0.01 10.37
C ASN A 209 -20.82 0.10 8.91
N GLN A 210 -19.93 0.21 7.90
CA GLN A 210 -20.31 0.26 6.47
C GLN A 210 -19.53 -0.69 5.55
#